data_AF-A0A6B3EY12-F1
#
_entry.id   AF-A0A6B3EY12-F1
#
_cell.length_a   1.000
_cell.length_b   1.000
_cell.length_c   1.000
_cell.angle_alpha   90.00
_cell.angle_beta   90.00
_cell.angle_gamma   90.00
#
_symmetry.space_group_name_H-M   'P 1'
#
loop_
_entity.id
_entity.type
_entity.pdbx_description
1 polymer ?
#
loop_
_entity_poly.entity_id
_entity_poly.type
_entity_poly.pdbx_seq_one_letter_code
_entity_poly.pdbx_strand_id
1 'polypeptide(L)' 'LAARGRRRVAVAGYFTAPGRFASAASVEAPWIAAAPLGAHPAMARLLLHRYDQARAAGAPAQETPMNIHFLASA' A
#
# COMPACT_ATOMS: atom_id res chain seq x y z
N LEU A 1 -18.17 -2.57 -8.87
CA LEU A 1 -19.06 -3.06 -7.78
C LEU A 1 -20.50 -2.56 -7.95
N ALA A 2 -20.70 -1.26 -8.16
CA ALA A 2 -22.01 -0.67 -8.46
C ALA A 2 -22.69 -1.28 -9.71
N ALA A 3 -21.95 -1.44 -10.82
CA ALA A 3 -22.47 -2.12 -12.03
C ALA A 3 -22.89 -3.58 -11.80
N ARG A 4 -22.43 -4.18 -10.71
CA ARG A 4 -22.86 -5.52 -10.29
C ARG A 4 -24.03 -5.44 -9.27
N GLY A 5 -24.68 -4.29 -9.07
CA GLY A 5 -25.81 -4.12 -8.15
C GLY A 5 -25.45 -3.97 -6.67
N ARG A 6 -24.17 -3.79 -6.31
CA ARG A 6 -23.76 -3.60 -4.90
C ARG A 6 -24.00 -2.14 -4.51
N ARG A 7 -24.83 -1.91 -3.50
CA ARG A 7 -25.29 -0.57 -3.09
C ARG A 7 -24.52 0.05 -1.90
N ARG A 8 -23.78 -0.77 -1.16
CA ARG A 8 -23.01 -0.35 0.02
C ARG A 8 -21.58 -0.85 -0.14
N VAL A 9 -20.73 0.01 -0.70
CA VAL A 9 -19.33 -0.31 -1.00
C VAL A 9 -18.44 0.58 -0.15
N ALA A 10 -17.78 -0.02 0.83
CA ALA A 10 -16.73 0.66 1.59
C ALA A 10 -15.38 0.48 0.89
N VAL A 11 -14.55 1.53 0.91
CA VAL A 11 -13.20 1.55 0.33
C VAL A 11 -12.19 1.71 1.46
N ALA A 12 -11.26 0.77 1.57
CA ALA A 12 -10.11 0.88 2.45
C ALA A 12 -8.90 1.40 1.65
N GLY A 13 -8.45 2.62 1.94
CA GLY A 13 -7.30 3.22 1.28
C GLY A 13 -5.98 2.65 1.80
N TYR A 14 -5.23 1.97 0.94
CA TYR A 14 -3.88 1.48 1.26
C TYR A 14 -2.83 2.61 1.13
N PHE A 15 -3.03 3.65 1.93
CA PHE A 15 -2.16 4.81 2.00
C PHE A 15 -1.43 4.84 3.33
N THR A 16 -0.15 5.22 3.31
CA THR A 16 0.67 5.39 4.52
C THR A 16 0.45 6.73 5.22
N ALA A 17 -0.12 7.71 4.53
CA ALA A 17 -0.39 9.05 5.07
C ALA A 17 -1.55 9.73 4.31
N PRO A 18 -2.13 10.81 4.86
CA PRO A 18 -2.99 11.70 4.09
C PRO A 18 -2.27 12.34 2.90
N GLY A 19 -3.03 12.77 1.88
CA GLY A 19 -2.49 13.44 0.70
C GLY A 19 -3.45 13.40 -0.48
N ARG A 20 -3.03 13.94 -1.64
CA ARG A 20 -3.90 14.12 -2.81
C ARG A 20 -4.66 12.86 -3.23
N PHE A 21 -3.98 11.71 -3.19
CA PHE A 21 -4.58 10.44 -3.60
C PHE A 21 -5.55 9.88 -2.57
N ALA A 22 -5.23 10.02 -1.28
CA ALA A 22 -6.14 9.64 -0.20
C ALA A 22 -7.41 10.50 -0.23
N SER A 23 -7.27 11.82 -0.45
CA SER A 23 -8.40 12.73 -0.57
C SER A 23 -9.27 12.42 -1.79
N ALA A 24 -8.65 12.24 -2.97
CA ALA A 24 -9.38 11.89 -4.19
C ALA A 24 -10.13 10.56 -4.05
N ALA A 25 -9.47 9.52 -3.51
CA ALA A 25 -10.11 8.22 -3.28
C ALA A 25 -11.27 8.31 -2.27
N SER A 26 -11.17 9.19 -1.27
CA SER A 26 -12.25 9.41 -0.31
C SER A 26 -13.46 10.10 -0.92
N VAL A 27 -13.25 11.03 -1.87
CA VAL A 27 -14.35 11.74 -2.57
C VAL A 27 -15.10 10.80 -3.49
N GLU A 28 -14.39 9.91 -4.18
CA GLU A 28 -14.98 8.95 -5.13
C GLU A 28 -15.62 7.72 -4.44
N ALA A 29 -15.47 7.59 -3.11
CA ALA A 29 -15.99 6.44 -2.38
C ALA A 29 -17.53 6.46 -2.32
N PRO A 30 -18.23 5.43 -2.84
CA PRO A 30 -19.70 5.46 -2.94
C PRO A 30 -20.46 5.39 -1.61
N TRP A 31 -19.79 5.07 -0.50
CA TRP A 31 -20.44 4.96 0.81
C TRP A 31 -19.52 5.33 1.98
N ILE A 32 -18.48 4.53 2.23
CA ILE A 32 -17.53 4.75 3.33
C ILE A 32 -16.13 4.73 2.76
N ALA A 33 -15.33 5.73 3.10
CA ALA A 33 -13.89 5.72 2.91
C ALA A 33 -13.21 5.60 4.27
N ALA A 34 -12.35 4.60 4.43
CA ALA A 34 -11.50 4.52 5.62
C ALA A 34 -10.38 5.58 5.56
N ALA A 35 -9.94 6.05 6.73
CA ALA A 35 -8.72 6.86 6.83
C ALA A 35 -7.49 6.06 6.35
N PRO A 36 -6.40 6.74 5.94
CA PRO A 36 -5.14 6.10 5.55
C PRO A 36 -4.65 5.09 6.59
N LEU A 37 -4.33 3.88 6.14
CA LEU A 37 -3.85 2.79 6.99
C LEU A 37 -2.60 3.16 7.79
N GLY A 38 -1.70 3.96 7.25
CA GLY A 38 -0.45 4.30 7.95
C GLY A 38 -0.63 5.08 9.25
N ALA A 39 -1.79 5.74 9.46
CA ALA A 39 -2.12 6.37 10.74
C ALA A 39 -2.62 5.36 11.80
N HIS A 40 -2.86 4.09 11.42
CA HIS A 40 -3.42 3.08 12.31
C HIS A 40 -2.34 2.52 13.26
N PRO A 41 -2.59 2.41 14.58
CA PRO A 41 -1.59 1.92 15.55
C PRO A 41 -1.02 0.52 15.24
N ALA A 42 -1.80 -0.34 14.57
CA ALA A 42 -1.31 -1.65 14.13
C ALA A 42 -0.17 -1.57 13.11
N MET A 43 -0.06 -0.49 12.33
CA MET A 43 1.05 -0.31 11.39
C MET A 43 2.37 -0.13 12.13
N ALA A 44 2.40 0.60 13.25
CA ALA A 44 3.61 0.73 14.06
C ALA A 44 4.08 -0.64 14.58
N ARG A 45 3.15 -1.46 15.09
CA ARG A 45 3.43 -2.83 15.56
C ARG A 45 3.95 -3.72 14.43
N LEU A 46 3.32 -3.67 13.26
CA LEU A 46 3.75 -4.43 12.09
C LEU A 46 5.15 -4.03 11.64
N LEU A 47 5.45 -2.72 11.57
CA LEU A 47 6.76 -2.23 11.15
C LEU A 47 7.86 -2.69 12.11
N LEU A 48 7.65 -2.58 13.42
CA LEU A 48 8.60 -3.09 14.42
C LEU A 48 8.81 -4.60 14.29
N HIS A 49 7.72 -5.36 14.14
CA HIS A 49 7.83 -6.81 13.94
C HIS A 49 8.65 -7.16 12.69
N ARG A 50 8.41 -6.49 11.56
CA ARG A 50 9.16 -6.75 10.32
C ARG A 50 10.61 -6.29 10.41
N TYR A 51 10.87 -5.22 11.16
CA TYR A 51 12.23 -4.78 11.43
C TYR A 51 12.99 -5.83 12.24
N ASP A 52 12.40 -6.38 13.30
CA ASP A 52 13.00 -7.45 14.10
C ASP A 52 13.25 -8.71 13.25
N GLN A 53 12.30 -9.08 12.39
CA GLN A 53 12.48 -10.18 11.43
C GLN A 53 13.65 -9.94 10.48
N ALA A 54 13.74 -8.74 9.89
CA ALA A 54 14.83 -8.39 8.97
C ALA A 54 16.18 -8.38 9.67
N ARG A 55 16.23 -7.90 10.92
CA ARG A 55 17.44 -7.95 11.75
C ARG A 55 17.87 -9.39 12.06
N ALA A 56 16.92 -10.26 12.39
CA ALA A 56 17.19 -11.66 12.73
C ALA A 56 17.60 -12.49 11.50
N ALA A 57 17.07 -12.17 10.32
CA ALA A 57 17.41 -12.84 9.08
C ALA A 57 18.85 -12.55 8.60
N GLY A 58 19.51 -11.51 9.13
CA GLY A 58 20.75 -10.99 8.56
C GLY A 58 20.51 -10.29 7.21
N ALA A 59 21.51 -9.57 6.70
CA ALA A 59 21.39 -8.99 5.37
C ALA A 59 21.22 -10.13 4.34
N PRO A 60 20.10 -10.21 3.59
CA PRO A 60 20.07 -11.08 2.43
C PRO A 60 21.19 -10.60 1.51
N ALA A 61 22.00 -11.52 0.98
CA ALA A 61 22.89 -11.19 -0.12
C ALA A 61 22.03 -10.44 -1.14
N GLN A 62 22.38 -9.18 -1.45
CA GLN A 62 21.69 -8.45 -2.49
C GLN A 62 21.92 -9.22 -3.78
N GLU A 63 20.95 -10.04 -4.16
CA GLU A 63 20.83 -10.51 -5.52
C GLU A 63 20.38 -9.29 -6.30
N THR A 64 21.34 -8.47 -6.75
CA THR A 64 21.12 -7.43 -7.73
C THR A 64 20.50 -8.12 -8.94
N PRO A 65 19.20 -7.93 -9.23
CA PRO A 65 18.68 -8.38 -10.50
C PRO A 65 19.22 -7.41 -11.54
N MET A 66 20.40 -7.71 -12.07
CA MET A 66 20.92 -7.18 -13.32
C MET A 66 19.97 -7.66 -14.42
N ASN A 67 18.90 -6.91 -14.67
CA ASN A 67 18.20 -7.00 -15.94
C ASN A 67 18.17 -5.63 -16.62
N ILE A 68 19.33 -5.25 -17.14
CA ILE A 68 19.46 -4.15 -18.11
C ILE A 68 18.91 -4.67 -19.44
N HIS A 69 17.59 -4.59 -19.61
CA HIS A 69 16.91 -4.89 -20.88
C HIS A 69 16.04 -3.73 -21.38
N PHE A 70 16.39 -2.48 -21.04
CA PHE A 70 15.68 -1.29 -21.53
C PHE A 70 16.40 -0.51 -22.66
N LEU A 71 17.38 -1.09 -23.37
CA LEU A 71 17.95 -0.41 -24.55
C LEU A 71 18.15 -1.38 -25.71
N ALA A 72 17.12 -1.51 -26.54
CA ALA A 72 17.25 -1.58 -28.00
C ALA A 72 15.86 -1.75 -28.65
N SER A 73 15.24 -0.64 -29.05
CA SER A 73 14.29 -0.58 -30.17
C SER A 73 14.20 0.88 -30.58
N ALA A 74 15.19 1.31 -31.37
CA ALA A 74 15.07 2.45 -32.28
C ALA A 74 14.55 1.93 -33.62
#